data_AF-A0A1R3KDP8-F1
#
_entry.id   AF-A0A1R3KDP8-F1
#
_cell.length_a   1.000
_cell.length_b   1.000
_cell.length_c   1.000
_cell.angle_alpha   90.00
_cell.angle_beta   90.00
_cell.angle_gamma   90.00
#
_symmetry.space_group_name_H-M   'P 1'
#
loop_
_entity.id
_entity.type
_entity.pdbx_description
1 polymer ?
#
loop_
_entity_poly.entity_id
_entity_poly.type
_entity_poly.pdbx_seq_one_letter_code
_entity_poly.pdbx_strand_id
1 'polypeptide(L)' 'MGSNLSLVKDGYIGEFEYVDDHRGGKIVVQLNGRLNKCGVISPCFDLGVKEIEVWTARLLPSRE' A
#
# COMPACT_ATOMS: atom_id res chain seq x y z
N MET A 1 -8.43 3.30 18.71
CA MET A 1 -8.81 3.76 17.36
C MET A 1 -7.93 3.05 16.37
N GLY A 2 -8.42 1.94 15.78
CA GLY A 2 -7.64 1.11 14.88
C GLY A 2 -7.29 1.87 13.60
N SER A 3 -6.00 2.09 13.36
CA SER A 3 -5.44 2.61 12.12
C SER A 3 -5.65 1.59 11.00
N ASN A 4 -6.87 1.50 10.46
CA ASN A 4 -7.18 0.57 9.37
C ASN A 4 -6.36 0.91 8.12
N LEU A 5 -5.33 0.12 7.83
CA LEU A 5 -4.61 0.17 6.56
C LEU A 5 -5.59 -0.15 5.42
N SER A 6 -5.56 0.64 4.35
CA SER A 6 -6.37 0.41 3.14
C SER A 6 -6.16 -0.99 2.56
N LEU A 7 -4.94 -1.51 2.62
CA LEU A 7 -4.60 -2.86 2.16
C LEU A 7 -5.36 -3.99 2.88
N VAL A 8 -5.78 -3.78 4.14
CA VAL A 8 -6.64 -4.73 4.88
C VAL A 8 -8.05 -4.69 4.31
N LYS A 9 -8.57 -3.49 4.03
CA LYS A 9 -9.91 -3.30 3.45
C LYS A 9 -10.03 -3.93 2.07
N ASP A 10 -8.97 -3.80 1.26
CA ASP A 10 -8.92 -4.37 -0.09
C ASP A 10 -8.58 -5.88 -0.08
N GLY A 11 -8.32 -6.46 1.10
CA GLY A 11 -8.12 -7.89 1.29
C GLY A 11 -6.76 -8.43 0.83
N TYR A 12 -5.74 -7.57 0.69
CA TYR A 12 -4.37 -7.98 0.35
C TYR A 12 -3.54 -8.43 1.57
N ILE A 13 -3.88 -7.96 2.77
CA ILE A 13 -3.25 -8.34 4.02
C ILE A 13 -4.33 -8.72 5.04
N GLY A 14 -3.98 -9.63 5.96
CA GLY A 14 -4.86 -10.08 7.03
C GLY A 14 -4.81 -9.17 8.25
N GLU A 15 -4.92 -9.78 9.43
CA GLU A 15 -4.79 -9.05 10.70
C GLU A 15 -3.37 -8.47 10.86
N PHE A 16 -3.29 -7.37 11.59
CA PHE A 16 -2.03 -6.72 11.92
C PHE A 16 -2.05 -6.21 13.35
N GLU A 17 -0.87 -6.13 13.95
CA GLU A 17 -0.65 -5.65 15.31
C GLU A 17 0.40 -4.52 15.30
N TYR A 18 0.12 -3.46 16.07
CA TYR A 18 1.08 -2.40 16.33
C TYR A 18 1.75 -2.62 17.68
N VAL A 19 3.08 -2.67 17.68
CA VAL A 19 3.92 -2.84 18.86
C VAL A 19 4.68 -1.53 19.11
N ASP A 20 4.42 -0.89 20.25
CA ASP A 20 5.13 0.33 20.64
C ASP A 20 6.49 -0.02 21.27
N ASP A 21 7.57 0.37 20.59
CA ASP A 21 8.95 0.17 21.06
C ASP A 21 9.58 1.46 21.62
N HIS A 22 8.79 2.53 21.80
CA HIS A 22 9.21 3.87 22.24
C HIS A 22 10.29 4.53 21.34
N ARG A 23 10.56 3.98 20.15
CA ARG A 23 11.56 4.50 19.19
C ARG A 23 10.97 4.87 17.83
N GLY A 24 9.79 4.35 17.52
CA GLY A 24 9.08 4.64 16.27
C GLY A 24 7.93 3.68 15.98
N GLY A 25 7.78 2.63 16.79
CA GLY A 25 6.76 1.62 16.62
C GLY A 25 7.14 0.55 15.60
N LYS A 26 6.52 -0.61 15.72
CA LYS A 26 6.63 -1.73 14.78
C LYS A 26 5.24 -2.20 14.41
N ILE A 27 5.09 -2.66 13.17
CA ILE A 27 3.85 -3.27 12.70
C ILE A 27 4.16 -4.70 12.30
N VAL A 28 3.45 -5.65 12.91
CA VAL A 28 3.47 -7.06 12.51
C VAL A 28 2.22 -7.31 11.68
N VAL A 29 2.40 -7.82 10.46
CA VAL A 29 1.32 -8.06 9.50
C VAL A 29 1.23 -9.53 9.13
N GLN A 30 0.03 -10.08 9.11
CA GLN A 30 -0.22 -11.40 8.55
C GLN A 30 -0.45 -11.31 7.03
N LEU A 31 0.41 -11.97 6.25
CA LEU A 31 0.25 -12.07 4.81
C LEU A 31 -0.68 -13.24 4.45
N ASN A 32 -1.65 -12.99 3.57
CA ASN A 32 -2.63 -13.98 3.13
C ASN A 32 -2.30 -14.60 1.76
N GLY A 33 -1.14 -14.26 1.18
CA GLY A 33 -0.65 -14.79 -0.10
C GLY A 33 -1.19 -14.09 -1.36
N ARG A 34 -2.03 -13.05 -1.24
CA ARG A 34 -2.60 -12.33 -2.40
C ARG A 34 -1.75 -11.16 -2.89
N LEU A 35 -0.73 -10.76 -2.13
CA LEU A 35 0.12 -9.62 -2.45
C LEU A 35 1.22 -10.03 -3.44
N ASN A 36 1.17 -9.48 -4.67
CA ASN A 36 2.19 -9.74 -5.70
C ASN A 36 3.40 -8.81 -5.56
N LYS A 37 3.15 -7.49 -5.54
CA LYS A 37 4.16 -6.45 -5.41
C LYS A 37 3.53 -5.20 -4.80
N CYS A 38 4.21 -4.60 -3.83
CA CYS A 38 3.85 -3.32 -3.23
C CYS A 38 5.13 -2.47 -3.13
N GLY A 39 5.03 -1.16 -3.36
CA GLY A 39 6.17 -0.26 -3.36
C GLY A 39 5.74 1.20 -3.36
N VAL A 40 6.72 2.09 -3.12
CA VAL A 40 6.51 3.54 -3.07
C VAL A 40 7.12 4.18 -4.31
N ILE A 41 6.47 5.21 -4.84
CA ILE A 41 7.04 6.08 -5.88
C ILE A 41 7.77 7.22 -5.16
N SER A 42 9.07 7.35 -5.42
CA SER A 42 9.91 8.39 -4.81
C SER A 42 10.79 9.07 -5.88
N PRO A 43 10.90 10.41 -5.87
CA PRO A 43 10.17 11.37 -5.03
C PRO A 43 8.66 11.40 -5.34
N CYS A 44 7.87 12.03 -4.48
CA CYS A 44 6.45 12.28 -4.75
C CYS A 44 6.35 13.34 -5.87
N PHE A 45 6.20 12.89 -7.11
CA PHE A 45 6.09 13.78 -8.28
C PHE A 45 4.73 14.49 -8.30
N ASP A 46 4.72 15.77 -8.67
CA ASP A 46 3.49 16.50 -8.97
C ASP A 46 2.93 16.00 -10.30
N LEU A 47 1.71 15.46 -10.28
CA LEU A 47 1.05 14.90 -11.46
C LEU A 47 -0.21 15.70 -11.82
N GLY A 48 -0.32 16.09 -13.09
CA GLY A 48 -1.56 16.63 -13.64
C GLY A 48 -2.60 15.54 -13.91
N VAL A 49 -3.89 15.91 -13.91
CA VAL A 49 -5.00 14.95 -14.11
C VAL A 49 -4.85 14.15 -15.42
N LYS A 50 -4.32 14.76 -16.48
CA LYS A 50 -4.10 14.12 -17.78
C LYS A 50 -2.99 13.06 -17.77
N GLU A 51 -2.08 13.12 -16.80
CA GLU A 51 -0.93 12.21 -16.71
C GLU A 51 -1.28 10.92 -15.96
N ILE A 52 -2.39 10.91 -15.20
CA ILE A 52 -2.83 9.77 -14.40
C ILE A 52 -2.94 8.51 -15.26
N GLU A 53 -3.57 8.59 -16.43
CA GLU A 53 -3.75 7.42 -17.30
C GLU A 53 -2.43 6.80 -17.76
N VAL A 54 -1.43 7.64 -18.06
CA VAL A 54 -0.09 7.20 -18.47
C VAL A 54 0.61 6.49 -17.33
N TRP A 55 0.51 7.02 -16.11
CA TRP A 55 1.11 6.42 -14.93
C TRP A 55 0.42 5.10 -14.55
N THR A 56 -0.90 5.04 -14.60
CA THR A 56 -1.67 3.81 -14.37
C THR A 56 -1.25 2.71 -15.35
N ALA A 57 -1.06 3.04 -16.63
CA ALA A 57 -0.59 2.07 -17.64
C ALA A 57 0.80 1.49 -17.34
N ARG A 58 1.69 2.31 -16.76
CA ARG A 58 3.07 1.93 -16.48
C ARG A 58 3.21 1.14 -15.19
N LEU A 59 2.34 1.41 -14.21
CA LEU A 59 2.46 0.88 -12.86
C LEU A 59 1.56 -0.33 -12.62
N LEU A 60 0.34 -0.34 -13.16
CA LEU A 60 -0.58 -1.45 -12.98
C LEU A 60 -0.36 -2.52 -14.06
N PRO A 61 -0.36 -3.80 -13.69
CA PRO A 61 -0.15 -4.90 -14.64
C PRO A 61 -1.33 -5.11 -15.58
N SER A 62 -2.53 -4.64 -15.22
CA SER A 62 -3.74 -4.75 -16.04
C SER A 62 -4.62 -3.50 -15.89
N ARG A 63 -5.43 -3.23 -16.90
CA ARG A 63 -6.40 -2.12 -16.98
C ARG A 63 -7.86 -2.57 -17.03
N GLU A 64 -8.07 -3.87 -17.22
CA GLU A 64 -9.38 -4.53 -17.39
C GLU A 64 -10.09 -4.77 -16.04
#